data_AF-A0A1E3X9M5-F1
#
_entry.id   AF-A0A1E3X9M5-F1
#
_cell.length_a   1.000
_cell.length_b   1.000
_cell.length_c   1.000
_cell.angle_alpha   90.00
_cell.angle_beta   90.00
_cell.angle_gamma   90.00
#
_symmetry.space_group_name_H-M   'P 1'
#
loop_
_entity.id
_entity.type
_entity.pdbx_description
1 polymer ?
#
loop_
_entity_poly.entity_id
_entity_poly.type
_entity_poly.pdbx_seq_one_letter_code
_entity_poly.pdbx_strand_id
1 'polypeptide(L)'
;MVIKAINYGGISMSRATITLPNSLLDELMSELNAKSKTEAVIMAIKDEIRNKKIKKIKAMAGRMEFTKSANKLRHEDERFG
;
A
#
# COMPACT_ATOMS: atom_id res chain seq x y z
N MET A 1 -27.65 -24.31 4.57
CA MET A 1 -27.25 -22.89 4.67
C MET A 1 -26.26 -22.62 3.54
N VAL A 2 -26.74 -22.07 2.43
CA VAL A 2 -25.97 -21.92 1.19
C VAL A 2 -25.14 -20.65 1.28
N ILE A 3 -23.84 -20.78 1.44
CA ILE A 3 -22.93 -19.63 1.33
C ILE A 3 -22.81 -19.33 -0.16
N LYS A 4 -23.50 -18.27 -0.60
CA LYS A 4 -23.47 -17.79 -1.99
C LYS A 4 -22.03 -17.41 -2.34
N ALA A 5 -21.41 -18.14 -3.26
CA ALA A 5 -20.12 -17.80 -3.83
C ALA A 5 -20.27 -16.52 -4.67
N ILE A 6 -19.78 -15.40 -4.15
CA ILE A 6 -19.61 -14.18 -4.93
C ILE A 6 -18.27 -14.31 -5.64
N ASN A 7 -18.33 -14.60 -6.94
CA ASN A 7 -17.16 -14.83 -7.79
C ASN A 7 -16.48 -13.48 -8.09
N TYR A 8 -15.43 -13.14 -7.33
CA TYR A 8 -14.47 -12.09 -7.69
C TYR A 8 -13.23 -12.81 -8.24
N GLY A 9 -12.89 -12.56 -9.51
CA GLY A 9 -11.82 -13.27 -10.21
C GLY A 9 -10.54 -13.45 -9.38
N GLY A 10 -10.16 -14.71 -9.14
CA GLY A 10 -8.79 -15.14 -8.85
C GLY A 10 -8.21 -14.91 -7.45
N ILE A 11 -8.98 -14.50 -6.44
CA ILE A 11 -8.43 -14.33 -5.08
C ILE A 11 -8.82 -15.52 -4.20
N SER A 12 -7.85 -16.37 -3.88
CA SER A 12 -8.04 -17.41 -2.86
C SER A 12 -8.01 -16.77 -1.47
N MET A 13 -9.10 -16.91 -0.73
CA MET A 13 -9.21 -16.41 0.65
C MET A 13 -8.78 -17.51 1.62
N SER A 14 -7.69 -17.31 2.35
CA SER A 14 -7.29 -18.18 3.45
C SER A 14 -7.88 -17.69 4.77
N ARG A 15 -8.37 -18.61 5.59
CA ARG A 15 -8.81 -18.31 6.96
C ARG A 15 -7.67 -18.62 7.93
N ALA A 16 -7.30 -17.64 8.74
CA ALA A 16 -6.35 -17.80 9.82
C ALA A 16 -6.98 -17.35 11.14
N THR A 17 -6.70 -18.07 12.23
CA THR A 17 -7.09 -17.68 13.59
C THR A 17 -5.86 -17.15 14.30
N ILE A 18 -5.91 -15.91 14.76
CA ILE A 18 -4.83 -15.25 15.49
C ILE A 18 -5.37 -14.64 16.77
N THR A 19 -4.58 -14.67 17.83
CA THR A 19 -4.92 -14.02 19.10
C THR A 19 -4.42 -12.58 19.07
N LEU A 20 -5.32 -11.63 19.32
CA LEU A 20 -5.04 -10.20 19.33
C LEU A 20 -5.68 -9.58 20.57
N PRO A 21 -5.07 -8.54 21.16
CA PRO A 21 -5.72 -7.74 22.20
C PRO A 21 -7.00 -7.08 21.65
N ASN A 22 -8.10 -7.20 22.39
CA ASN A 22 -9.37 -6.57 21.98
C ASN A 22 -9.26 -5.04 21.93
N SER A 23 -8.50 -4.43 22.85
CA SER A 23 -8.29 -2.98 22.88
C SER A 23 -7.73 -2.43 21.57
N LEU A 24 -6.72 -3.09 21.00
CA LEU A 24 -6.13 -2.70 19.71
C LEU A 24 -7.10 -2.87 18.55
N LEU A 25 -7.97 -3.88 18.63
CA LEU A 25 -8.93 -4.18 17.58
C LEU A 25 -10.08 -3.18 17.60
N ASP A 26 -10.51 -2.75 18.78
CA ASP A 26 -11.52 -1.71 18.97
C ASP A 26 -10.98 -0.35 18.51
N GLU A 27 -9.74 0.00 18.88
CA GLU A 27 -9.05 1.21 18.39
C GLU A 27 -8.96 1.21 16.86
N LEU A 28 -8.53 0.09 16.27
CA LEU A 28 -8.45 -0.05 14.81
C LEU A 28 -9.81 0.16 14.13
N MET A 29 -10.88 -0.39 14.71
CA MET A 29 -12.25 -0.23 14.20
C MET A 29 -12.73 1.22 14.30
N SER A 30 -12.42 1.91 15.41
CA SER A 30 -12.77 3.31 15.63
C SER A 30 -12.02 4.26 14.69
N GLU A 31 -10.71 4.09 14.55
CA GLU A 31 -9.87 4.92 13.67
C GLU A 31 -10.25 4.74 12.19
N LEU A 32 -10.47 3.50 11.75
CA LEU A 32 -10.78 3.20 10.36
C LEU A 32 -12.27 3.31 10.01
N ASN A 33 -13.15 3.55 11.00
CA ASN A 33 -14.62 3.52 10.85
C ASN A 33 -15.10 2.30 10.03
N ALA A 34 -14.47 1.15 10.22
CA ALA A 34 -14.69 -0.03 9.40
C ALA A 34 -16.00 -0.73 9.78
N LYS A 35 -16.69 -1.32 8.79
CA LYS A 35 -17.98 -2.00 9.04
C LYS A 35 -17.78 -3.38 9.66
N SER A 36 -16.58 -3.97 9.53
CA SER A 36 -16.27 -5.29 10.06
C SER A 36 -14.81 -5.41 10.48
N LYS A 37 -14.55 -6.29 11.47
CA LYS A 37 -13.20 -6.62 11.94
C LYS A 37 -12.28 -7.07 10.80
N THR A 38 -12.83 -7.88 9.88
CA THR A 38 -12.09 -8.37 8.71
C THR A 38 -11.69 -7.24 7.78
N GLU A 39 -12.59 -6.30 7.51
CA GLU A 39 -12.32 -5.14 6.65
C GLU A 39 -11.24 -4.23 7.27
N ALA A 40 -11.34 -3.94 8.57
CA ALA A 40 -10.36 -3.16 9.31
C ALA A 40 -8.96 -3.76 9.19
N VAL A 41 -8.84 -5.08 9.42
CA VAL A 41 -7.57 -5.80 9.32
C VAL A 41 -7.04 -5.81 7.89
N ILE A 42 -7.89 -6.01 6.88
CA ILE A 42 -7.45 -5.98 5.47
C ILE A 42 -6.92 -4.59 5.09
N MET A 43 -7.59 -3.51 5.52
CA MET A 43 -7.14 -2.14 5.27
C MET A 43 -5.79 -1.88 5.94
N ALA A 44 -5.67 -2.22 7.23
CA ALA A 44 -4.41 -2.06 7.98
C ALA A 44 -3.23 -2.78 7.29
N ILE A 45 -3.44 -4.01 6.82
CA ILE A 45 -2.43 -4.78 6.10
C ILE A 45 -2.03 -4.08 4.79
N LYS A 46 -3.01 -3.59 4.01
CA LYS A 46 -2.75 -2.88 2.75
C LYS A 46 -1.96 -1.60 2.98
N ASP A 47 -2.32 -0.83 4.00
CA ASP A 47 -1.67 0.44 4.32
C ASP A 47 -0.23 0.22 4.77
N GLU A 48 0.02 -0.79 5.61
CA GLU A 48 1.39 -1.14 6.03
C GLU A 48 2.26 -1.57 4.84
N ILE A 49 1.73 -2.39 3.93
CA ILE A 49 2.44 -2.77 2.70
C ILE A 49 2.73 -1.54 1.84
N ARG A 50 1.77 -0.63 1.69
CA ARG A 50 1.92 0.61 0.91
C ARG A 50 2.99 1.51 1.52
N ASN A 51 2.97 1.71 2.85
CA ASN A 51 3.94 2.52 3.56
C ASN A 51 5.36 1.95 3.43
N LYS A 52 5.54 0.63 3.53
CA LYS A 52 6.84 -0.01 3.28
C LYS A 52 7.34 0.21 1.86
N LYS A 53 6.47 0.10 0.85
CA LYS A 53 6.84 0.36 -0.56
C LYS A 53 7.29 1.80 -0.76
N ILE A 54 6.54 2.77 -0.21
CA ILE A 54 6.91 4.20 -0.29
C ILE A 54 8.24 4.45 0.41
N LYS A 55 8.45 3.86 1.60
CA LYS A 55 9.71 3.98 2.34
C LYS A 55 10.90 3.43 1.53
N LYS A 56 10.71 2.31 0.83
CA LYS A 56 11.71 1.73 -0.07
C LYS A 56 12.05 2.66 -1.24
N ILE A 57 11.03 3.26 -1.88
CA ILE A 57 11.23 4.21 -2.97
C ILE A 57 11.96 5.47 -2.48
N LYS A 58 11.57 6.03 -1.33
CA LYS A 58 12.25 7.18 -0.72
C LYS A 58 13.71 6.88 -0.39
N ALA A 59 14.01 5.69 0.13
CA ALA A 59 15.39 5.27 0.40
C ALA A 59 16.23 5.11 -0.88
N MET A 60 15.61 4.73 -2.01
CA MET A 60 16.27 4.64 -3.31
C MET A 60 16.45 6.01 -3.97
N ALA A 61 15.52 6.95 -3.78
CA ALA A 61 15.60 8.30 -4.33
C ALA A 61 16.85 9.07 -3.87
N GLY A 62 17.34 8.81 -2.65
CA GLY A 62 18.60 9.35 -2.15
C GLY A 62 19.87 8.71 -2.72
N ARG A 63 19.77 7.64 -3.52
CA ARG A 63 20.88 6.98 -4.22
C ARG A 63 20.75 7.03 -5.74
N MET A 64 19.84 7.84 -6.28
CA MET A 64 19.90 8.17 -7.71
C MET A 64 21.02 9.21 -7.87
N GLU A 65 22.26 8.73 -7.99
CA GLU A 65 23.32 9.54 -8.57
C GLU A 65 22.89 9.88 -10.00
N PHE A 66 22.45 11.12 -10.20
CA PHE A 66 22.21 11.65 -11.54
C PHE A 66 23.57 11.72 -12.25
N THR A 67 23.89 10.69 -13.03
CA THR A 67 25.13 10.61 -13.81
C THR A 67 25.23 11.69 -14.90
N LYS A 68 24.15 12.44 -15.15
CA LYS A 68 24.13 13.62 -16.01
C LYS A 68 23.84 14.88 -15.20
N SER A 69 24.77 15.82 -15.27
CA SER A 69 24.59 17.21 -14.80
C SER A 69 23.33 17.83 -15.41
N ALA A 70 22.47 18.38 -14.56
CA ALA A 70 21.24 19.08 -14.92
C ALA A 70 21.44 20.27 -15.87
N ASN A 71 22.68 20.71 -16.06
CA ASN A 71 23.03 21.81 -16.96
C ASN A 71 22.97 21.41 -18.44
N LYS A 72 23.25 20.13 -18.78
CA LYS A 72 23.24 19.65 -20.17
C LYS A 72 21.83 19.37 -20.71
N LEU A 73 20.89 18.97 -19.85
CA LEU A 73 19.51 18.67 -20.22
C LEU A 73 18.66 19.91 -20.52
N ARG A 74 19.07 21.09 -20.04
CA ARG A 74 18.33 22.34 -20.23
C ARG A 74 18.68 23.09 -21.52
N HIS A 75 19.73 22.66 -22.21
CA HIS A 75 20.23 23.31 -23.44
C HIS A 75 19.87 22.57 -24.73
N GLU A 76 19.17 21.43 -24.66
CA GLU A 76 18.75 20.67 -25.85
C GLU A 76 17.31 20.99 -26.30
N ASP A 77 16.62 21.92 -25.63
CA ASP A 77 15.33 22.48 -26.06
C ASP A 77 15.51 23.76 -26.91
N GLU A 78 16.58 23.81 -27.72
CA GLU A 78 16.64 24.75 -28.84
C GLU A 78 15.67 24.22 -29.90
N ARG A 79 14.42 24.70 -29.77
CA ARG A 79 13.31 24.47 -30.69
C ARG A 79 13.84 24.55 -32.11
N PHE A 80 13.77 23.42 -32.81
CA PHE A 80 13.93 23.27 -34.25
C PHE A 80 13.76 24.60 -34.97
N GLY A 81 14.89 25.11 -35.50
CA GLY A 81 14.94 26.23 -36.44
C GLY A 81 14.34 25.88 -37.80
#